data_AF-A0A326U2N9-F1
#
_entry.id   AF-A0A326U2N9-F1
#
_cell.length_a   1.000
_cell.length_b   1.000
_cell.length_c   1.000
_cell.angle_alpha   90.00
_cell.angle_beta   90.00
_cell.angle_gamma   90.00
#
_symmetry.space_group_name_H-M   'P 1'
#
loop_
_entity.id
_entity.type
_entity.pdbx_description
1 polymer ?
#
loop_
_entity_poly.entity_id
_entity_poly.type
_entity_poly.pdbx_seq_one_letter_code
_entity_poly.pdbx_strand_id
1 'polypeptide(L)'
;MSGASPVSLNTYNRFLEAHLVYIREQVSLNVQIYFRGCSPEILKWLIDDIMQELLIKLWQTLQRQTIENPRAYIRIAARHETISHQRKRKPVYRLHTDDNGEIYQGNLIGHYNSIEPDPGEIVEQEENLQQFLEALIDAIQKLPPIQRKAMLCSLKTRIDNPIPLREACNKHNINLDAIHWPANPRELQKIRASVTIARKKLRLVPALAGS
;
A
#
# COMPACT_ATOMS: atom_id res chain seq x y z
N MET A 1 44.56 -15.22 7.37
CA MET A 1 43.61 -14.22 6.85
C MET A 1 43.86 -14.12 5.35
N SER A 2 42.97 -14.69 4.54
CA SER A 2 43.19 -14.83 3.09
C SER A 2 42.90 -13.50 2.40
N GLY A 3 43.93 -12.85 1.85
CA GLY A 3 43.79 -11.62 1.08
C GLY A 3 43.19 -11.95 -0.29
N ALA A 4 41.89 -11.74 -0.45
CA ALA A 4 41.26 -11.79 -1.75
C ALA A 4 41.89 -10.70 -2.63
N SER A 5 42.52 -11.13 -3.74
CA SER A 5 43.10 -10.24 -4.73
C SER A 5 42.03 -9.26 -5.23
N PRO A 6 42.29 -7.95 -5.31
CA PRO A 6 41.28 -6.97 -5.71
C PRO A 6 40.80 -7.29 -7.12
N VAL A 7 39.55 -7.73 -7.23
CA VAL A 7 38.89 -7.92 -8.53
C VAL A 7 38.89 -6.55 -9.23
N SER A 8 39.40 -6.54 -10.47
CA SER A 8 39.57 -5.31 -11.25
C SER A 8 38.23 -4.57 -11.44
N LEU A 9 38.26 -3.24 -11.35
CA LEU A 9 37.12 -2.34 -11.62
C LEU A 9 36.40 -2.68 -12.94
N ASN A 10 37.15 -3.15 -13.94
CA ASN A 10 36.62 -3.57 -15.24
C ASN A 10 35.66 -4.76 -15.16
N THR A 11 35.85 -5.67 -14.21
CA THR A 11 34.96 -6.83 -14.01
C THR A 11 33.59 -6.39 -13.50
N TYR A 12 33.56 -5.40 -12.60
CA TYR A 12 32.30 -4.88 -12.05
C TYR A 12 31.50 -4.10 -13.09
N ASN A 13 32.16 -3.25 -13.87
CA ASN A 13 31.49 -2.50 -14.95
C ASN A 13 30.86 -3.43 -15.97
N ARG A 14 31.60 -4.47 -16.40
CA ARG A 14 31.07 -5.48 -17.34
C ARG A 14 29.86 -6.21 -16.77
N PHE A 15 29.87 -6.55 -15.47
CA PHE A 15 28.72 -7.17 -14.82
C PHE A 15 27.49 -6.26 -14.84
N LEU A 16 27.65 -4.97 -14.50
CA LEU A 16 26.56 -4.01 -14.46
C LEU A 16 25.99 -3.75 -15.85
N GLU A 17 26.85 -3.52 -16.84
CA GLU A 17 26.46 -3.33 -18.25
C GLU A 17 25.66 -4.52 -18.79
N ALA A 18 26.13 -5.75 -18.51
CA ALA A 18 25.45 -6.97 -18.96
C ALA A 18 24.03 -7.14 -18.36
N HIS A 19 23.75 -6.49 -17.23
CA HIS A 19 22.46 -6.62 -16.53
C HIS A 19 21.62 -5.34 -16.54
N LEU A 20 22.10 -4.24 -17.11
CA LEU A 20 21.47 -2.92 -17.00
C LEU A 20 20.02 -2.92 -17.52
N VAL A 21 19.78 -3.55 -18.66
CA VAL A 21 18.43 -3.71 -19.25
C VAL A 21 17.50 -4.46 -18.29
N TYR A 22 17.98 -5.57 -17.72
CA TYR A 22 17.20 -6.38 -16.79
C TYR A 22 16.94 -5.64 -15.46
N ILE A 23 17.93 -4.91 -14.94
CA ILE A 23 17.79 -4.07 -13.76
C ILE A 23 16.68 -3.03 -13.99
N ARG A 24 16.73 -2.32 -15.12
CA ARG A 24 15.72 -1.33 -15.49
C ARG A 24 14.33 -1.95 -15.55
N GLU A 25 14.19 -3.08 -16.24
CA GLU A 25 12.93 -3.81 -16.34
C GLU A 25 12.36 -4.17 -14.96
N GLN A 26 13.18 -4.73 -14.07
CA GLN A 26 12.73 -5.08 -12.71
C GLN A 26 12.34 -3.85 -11.90
N VAL A 27 13.07 -2.74 -12.00
CA VAL A 27 12.71 -1.49 -11.32
C VAL A 27 11.40 -0.94 -11.87
N SER A 28 11.24 -0.86 -13.19
CA SER A 28 10.01 -0.37 -13.83
C SER A 28 8.78 -1.20 -13.42
N LEU A 29 8.89 -2.53 -13.44
CA LEU A 29 7.81 -3.43 -13.02
C LEU A 29 7.42 -3.19 -11.56
N ASN A 30 8.39 -3.08 -10.65
CA ASN A 30 8.08 -2.83 -9.24
C ASN A 30 7.49 -1.42 -9.04
N VAL A 31 8.04 -0.38 -9.69
CA VAL A 31 7.53 0.98 -9.57
C VAL A 31 6.06 1.08 -10.01
N GLN A 32 5.70 0.47 -11.15
CA GLN A 32 4.31 0.41 -11.61
C GLN A 32 3.37 -0.31 -10.63
N ILE A 33 3.86 -1.30 -9.89
CA ILE A 33 3.07 -2.03 -8.90
C ILE A 33 2.85 -1.21 -7.62
N TYR A 34 3.91 -0.57 -7.09
CA TYR A 34 3.88 0.09 -5.78
C TYR A 34 3.49 1.58 -5.82
N PHE A 35 3.61 2.24 -6.97
CA PHE A 35 3.29 3.66 -7.17
C PHE A 35 2.16 3.86 -8.19
N ARG A 36 1.14 3.00 -8.14
CA ARG A 36 -0.07 3.15 -8.96
C ARG A 36 -0.70 4.53 -8.74
N GLY A 37 -1.14 5.17 -9.83
CA GLY A 37 -1.78 6.49 -9.80
C GLY A 37 -0.82 7.68 -9.83
N CYS A 38 0.50 7.48 -9.85
CA CYS A 38 1.44 8.57 -10.11
C CYS A 38 1.45 8.94 -11.61
N SER A 39 1.73 10.22 -11.90
CA SER A 39 1.90 10.68 -13.29
C SER A 39 3.09 9.99 -13.97
N PRO A 40 3.07 9.84 -15.31
CA PRO A 40 4.18 9.23 -16.06
C PRO A 40 5.53 9.88 -15.80
N GLU A 41 5.57 11.21 -15.62
CA GLU A 41 6.77 11.98 -15.32
C GLU A 41 7.32 11.57 -13.96
N ILE A 42 6.47 11.52 -12.93
CA ILE A 42 6.87 11.10 -11.58
C ILE A 42 7.38 9.66 -11.59
N LEU A 43 6.74 8.78 -12.33
CA LEU A 43 7.18 7.38 -12.46
C LEU A 43 8.56 7.30 -13.11
N LYS A 44 8.85 8.12 -14.12
CA LYS A 44 10.17 8.18 -14.76
C LYS A 44 11.25 8.58 -13.75
N TRP A 45 11.04 9.66 -12.99
CA TRP A 45 11.99 10.10 -11.96
C TRP A 45 12.23 9.02 -10.91
N LEU A 46 11.15 8.37 -10.43
CA LEU A 46 11.27 7.28 -9.46
C LEU A 46 12.08 6.09 -10.00
N ILE A 47 11.88 5.73 -11.27
CA ILE A 47 12.64 4.66 -11.90
C ILE A 47 14.13 5.01 -11.90
N ASP A 48 14.47 6.23 -12.30
CA ASP A 48 15.87 6.68 -12.39
C ASP A 48 16.53 6.72 -10.99
N ASP A 49 15.85 7.26 -9.97
CA ASP A 49 16.33 7.31 -8.58
C ASP A 49 16.54 5.90 -7.99
N ILE A 50 15.55 5.01 -8.12
CA ILE A 50 15.64 3.64 -7.62
C ILE A 50 16.72 2.86 -8.37
N MET A 51 16.84 3.06 -9.69
CA MET A 51 17.90 2.45 -10.47
C MET A 51 19.27 2.88 -9.96
N GLN A 52 19.49 4.18 -9.73
CA GLN A 52 20.77 4.69 -9.25
C GLN A 52 21.13 4.10 -7.88
N GLU A 53 20.21 4.11 -6.92
CA GLU A 53 20.45 3.52 -5.60
C GLU A 53 20.75 2.02 -5.67
N LEU A 54 20.02 1.29 -6.51
CA LEU A 54 20.23 -0.15 -6.72
C LEU A 54 21.60 -0.44 -7.35
N LEU A 55 22.02 0.34 -8.34
CA LEU A 55 23.34 0.20 -8.97
C LEU A 55 24.48 0.44 -7.98
N ILE A 56 24.36 1.47 -7.14
CA ILE A 56 25.33 1.75 -6.06
C ILE A 56 25.42 0.56 -5.11
N LYS A 57 24.28 0.01 -4.68
CA LYS A 57 24.25 -1.16 -3.77
C LYS A 57 24.80 -2.42 -4.42
N LEU A 58 24.51 -2.65 -5.70
CA LEU A 58 25.07 -3.78 -6.47
C LEU A 58 26.59 -3.66 -6.56
N TRP A 59 27.12 -2.48 -6.90
CA TRP A 59 28.55 -2.24 -6.95
C TRP A 59 29.23 -2.49 -5.61
N GLN A 60 28.68 -1.94 -4.51
CA GLN A 60 29.19 -2.18 -3.16
C GLN A 60 29.14 -3.66 -2.74
N THR A 61 28.11 -4.39 -3.18
CA THR A 61 27.97 -5.83 -2.90
C THR A 61 29.02 -6.64 -3.64
N LEU A 62 29.22 -6.35 -4.93
CA LEU A 62 30.20 -7.05 -5.78
C LEU A 62 31.65 -6.83 -5.31
N GLN A 63 31.92 -5.71 -4.64
CA GLN A 63 33.22 -5.47 -3.99
C GLN A 63 33.49 -6.42 -2.81
N ARG A 64 32.43 -6.91 -2.16
CA ARG A 64 32.54 -7.70 -0.92
C ARG A 64 32.36 -9.19 -1.16
N GLN A 65 31.55 -9.56 -2.14
CA GLN A 65 31.19 -10.95 -2.41
C GLN A 65 30.80 -11.18 -3.87
N THR A 66 30.99 -12.41 -4.32
CA THR A 66 30.47 -12.88 -5.61
C THR A 66 28.97 -13.18 -5.48
N ILE A 67 28.21 -12.84 -6.51
CA ILE A 67 26.76 -13.11 -6.58
C ILE A 67 26.56 -14.33 -7.47
N GLU A 68 26.21 -15.47 -6.87
CA GLU A 68 26.01 -16.74 -7.60
C GLU A 68 24.85 -16.68 -8.60
N ASN A 69 23.75 -16.01 -8.23
CA ASN A 69 22.57 -15.84 -9.08
C ASN A 69 22.21 -14.36 -9.25
N PRO A 70 22.81 -13.67 -10.26
CA PRO A 70 22.60 -12.25 -10.50
C PRO A 70 21.14 -11.87 -10.68
N ARG A 71 20.38 -12.63 -11.47
CA ARG A 71 18.98 -12.30 -11.78
C ARG A 71 18.09 -12.38 -10.55
N ALA A 72 18.22 -13.45 -9.76
CA ALA A 72 17.44 -13.60 -8.53
C ALA A 72 17.77 -12.49 -7.52
N TYR A 73 19.06 -12.17 -7.36
CA TYR A 73 19.52 -11.08 -6.50
C TYR A 73 18.94 -9.73 -6.96
N ILE A 74 19.12 -9.37 -8.24
CA ILE A 74 18.62 -8.12 -8.81
C ILE A 74 17.10 -7.97 -8.61
N ARG A 75 16.32 -9.03 -8.87
CA ARG A 75 14.86 -9.00 -8.68
C ARG A 75 14.47 -8.72 -7.23
N ILE A 76 15.13 -9.36 -6.27
CA ILE A 76 14.85 -9.16 -4.84
C ILE A 76 15.30 -7.75 -4.41
N ALA A 77 16.49 -7.34 -4.82
CA ALA A 77 17.04 -6.04 -4.49
C ALA A 77 16.18 -4.90 -5.06
N ALA A 78 15.79 -4.96 -6.34
CA ALA A 78 14.90 -3.99 -6.96
C ALA A 78 13.58 -3.84 -6.19
N ARG A 79 12.94 -4.97 -5.82
CA ARG A 79 11.72 -4.94 -5.02
C ARG A 79 11.94 -4.27 -3.66
N HIS A 80 13.02 -4.61 -2.96
CA HIS A 80 13.33 -4.01 -1.66
C HIS A 80 13.58 -2.51 -1.76
N GLU A 81 14.32 -2.06 -2.78
CA GLU A 81 14.55 -0.63 -3.00
C GLU A 81 13.26 0.12 -3.32
N THR A 82 12.40 -0.43 -4.19
CA THR A 82 11.10 0.19 -4.48
C THR A 82 10.23 0.32 -3.23
N ILE A 83 10.16 -0.74 -2.40
CA ILE A 83 9.41 -0.70 -1.13
C ILE A 83 10.05 0.30 -0.15
N SER A 84 11.37 0.37 -0.09
CA SER A 84 12.10 1.34 0.74
C SER A 84 11.74 2.77 0.34
N HIS A 85 11.78 3.08 -0.95
CA HIS A 85 11.34 4.37 -1.51
C HIS A 85 9.88 4.67 -1.18
N GLN A 86 9.00 3.69 -1.34
CA GLN A 86 7.58 3.86 -1.00
C GLN A 86 7.40 4.19 0.49
N ARG A 87 8.19 3.56 1.37
CA ARG A 87 8.16 3.81 2.81
C ARG A 87 8.73 5.18 3.18
N LYS A 88 9.82 5.61 2.52
CA LYS A 88 10.40 6.96 2.68
C LYS A 88 9.46 8.05 2.17
N ARG A 89 8.71 7.75 1.10
CA ARG A 89 7.65 8.60 0.53
C ARG A 89 6.35 8.56 1.31
N LYS A 90 6.23 7.80 2.40
CA LYS A 90 5.12 8.03 3.33
C LYS A 90 5.11 9.53 3.59
N PRO A 91 3.96 10.21 3.41
CA PRO A 91 3.88 11.60 3.83
C PRO A 91 4.43 11.60 5.26
N VAL A 92 5.52 12.33 5.46
CA VAL A 92 5.89 12.74 6.79
C VAL A 92 4.66 13.52 7.19
N TYR A 93 3.72 12.86 7.87
CA TYR A 93 2.66 13.57 8.57
C TYR A 93 3.45 14.56 9.40
N ARG A 94 3.38 15.84 9.03
CA ARG A 94 3.96 16.88 9.85
C ARG A 94 3.32 16.64 11.20
N LEU A 95 4.12 16.30 12.20
CA LEU A 95 3.63 16.28 13.57
C LEU A 95 3.16 17.71 13.78
N HIS A 96 1.85 17.90 13.82
CA HIS A 96 1.29 19.21 14.07
C HIS A 96 1.85 19.64 15.42
N THR A 97 2.51 20.78 15.46
CA THR A 97 2.89 21.42 16.70
C THR A 97 1.78 22.41 17.05
N ASP A 98 1.44 22.51 18.33
CA ASP A 98 0.56 23.59 18.78
C ASP A 98 1.27 24.95 18.72
N ASP A 99 0.56 26.02 19.09
CA ASP A 99 1.08 27.39 19.11
C ASP A 99 2.29 27.57 20.06
N ASN A 100 2.56 26.58 20.92
CA ASN A 100 3.70 26.56 21.84
C ASN A 100 4.89 25.73 21.31
N GLY A 101 4.78 25.14 20.12
CA GLY A 101 5.84 24.32 19.52
C GLY A 101 5.92 22.90 20.09
N GLU A 102 4.96 22.47 20.90
CA GLU A 102 4.90 21.09 21.42
C GLU A 102 4.15 20.16 20.45
N ILE A 103 4.51 18.87 20.45
CA ILE A 103 3.89 17.86 19.59
C ILE A 103 2.41 17.71 19.99
N TYR A 104 1.49 18.04 19.09
CA TYR A 104 0.05 17.93 19.30
C TYR A 104 -0.36 16.46 19.52
N GLN A 105 -0.67 16.09 20.76
CA GLN A 105 -1.10 14.73 21.14
C GLN A 105 -2.62 14.51 21.04
N GLY A 106 -3.37 15.47 20.50
CA GLY A 106 -4.80 15.32 20.24
C GLY A 106 -5.11 14.45 19.02
N ASN A 107 -6.34 13.94 18.92
CA ASN A 107 -6.84 13.22 17.73
C ASN A 107 -6.59 14.09 16.49
N LEU A 108 -5.70 13.63 15.59
CA LEU A 108 -5.37 14.31 14.34
C LEU A 108 -6.64 14.48 13.49
N ILE A 109 -7.24 15.66 13.60
CA ILE A 109 -8.21 16.20 12.67
C ILE A 109 -7.48 16.34 11.33
N GLY A 110 -8.14 15.87 10.26
CA GLY A 110 -7.66 16.02 8.89
C GLY A 110 -7.42 17.48 8.53
N HIS A 111 -6.18 17.94 8.67
CA HIS A 111 -5.66 19.05 7.91
C HIS A 111 -4.73 18.46 6.85
N TYR A 112 -5.37 18.05 5.76
CA TYR A 112 -4.72 17.92 4.47
C TYR A 112 -3.95 19.21 4.18
N ASN A 113 -2.78 19.03 3.58
CA ASN A 113 -1.81 20.08 3.30
C ASN A 113 -2.48 21.35 2.77
N SER A 114 -1.96 22.50 3.19
CA SER A 114 -2.30 23.84 2.71
C SER A 114 -1.86 24.10 1.26
N ILE A 115 -2.18 23.18 0.37
CA ILE A 115 -2.51 23.44 -1.01
C ILE A 115 -3.99 23.09 -1.02
N GLU A 116 -4.87 24.10 -1.10
CA GLU A 116 -6.30 23.83 -1.29
C GLU A 116 -6.41 22.78 -2.40
N PRO A 117 -6.86 21.55 -2.09
CA PRO A 117 -7.15 20.61 -3.14
C PRO A 117 -8.19 21.29 -4.02
N ASP A 118 -8.02 21.21 -5.33
CA ASP A 118 -9.03 21.72 -6.26
C ASP A 118 -10.39 21.17 -5.78
N PRO A 119 -11.41 22.02 -5.54
CA PRO A 119 -12.74 21.57 -5.14
C PRO A 119 -13.27 20.43 -6.02
N GLY A 120 -12.86 20.40 -7.31
CA GLY A 120 -13.14 19.27 -8.20
C GLY A 120 -12.51 17.95 -7.77
N GLU A 121 -11.26 17.95 -7.30
CA GLU A 121 -10.56 16.76 -6.80
C GLU A 121 -11.13 16.25 -5.47
N ILE A 122 -11.64 17.15 -4.62
CA ILE A 122 -12.32 16.76 -3.37
C ILE A 122 -13.62 16.02 -3.67
N VAL A 123 -14.44 16.59 -4.57
CA VAL A 123 -15.70 15.97 -5.00
C VAL A 123 -15.45 14.63 -5.67
N GLU A 124 -14.46 14.54 -6.58
CA GLU A 124 -14.12 13.28 -7.25
C GLU A 124 -13.64 12.20 -6.24
N GLN A 125 -12.87 12.58 -5.22
CA GLN A 125 -12.44 11.66 -4.16
C GLN A 125 -13.60 11.18 -3.28
N GLU A 126 -14.54 12.07 -2.93
CA GLU A 126 -15.74 11.72 -2.17
C GLU A 126 -16.67 10.81 -2.97
N GLU A 127 -16.87 11.09 -4.26
CA GLU A 127 -17.65 10.26 -5.17
C GLU A 127 -17.01 8.88 -5.36
N ASN A 128 -15.69 8.82 -5.56
CA ASN A 128 -14.96 7.55 -5.69
C ASN A 128 -15.02 6.71 -4.40
N LEU A 129 -14.91 7.37 -3.23
CA LEU A 129 -15.04 6.70 -1.95
C LEU A 129 -16.45 6.13 -1.76
N GLN A 130 -17.48 6.91 -2.10
CA GLN A 130 -18.87 6.51 -1.98
C GLN A 130 -19.20 5.33 -2.90
N GLN A 131 -18.78 5.39 -4.17
CA GLN A 131 -18.95 4.29 -5.12
C GLN A 131 -18.24 3.01 -4.65
N PHE A 132 -17.03 3.15 -4.11
CA PHE A 132 -16.29 2.02 -3.54
C PHE A 132 -17.03 1.39 -2.35
N LEU A 133 -17.54 2.21 -1.44
CA LEU A 133 -18.28 1.73 -0.27
C LEU A 133 -19.57 1.02 -0.68
N GLU A 134 -20.31 1.54 -1.65
CA GLU A 134 -21.51 0.89 -2.19
C GLU A 134 -21.19 -0.48 -2.78
N ALA A 135 -20.19 -0.56 -3.66
CA ALA A 135 -19.74 -1.82 -4.24
C ALA A 135 -19.30 -2.83 -3.17
N LEU A 136 -18.63 -2.34 -2.12
CA LEU A 136 -18.19 -3.16 -1.00
C LEU A 136 -19.39 -3.69 -0.19
N ILE A 137 -20.39 -2.86 0.10
CA ILE A 137 -21.59 -3.30 0.82
C ILE A 137 -22.38 -4.31 -0.02
N ASP A 138 -22.53 -4.09 -1.32
CA ASP A 138 -23.15 -5.04 -2.26
C ASP A 138 -22.45 -6.41 -2.24
N ALA A 139 -21.12 -6.39 -2.28
CA ALA A 139 -20.32 -7.60 -2.18
C ALA A 139 -20.49 -8.31 -0.83
N ILE A 140 -20.58 -7.55 0.26
CA ILE A 140 -20.81 -8.06 1.61
C ILE A 140 -22.20 -8.70 1.75
N GLN A 141 -23.23 -8.15 1.08
CA GLN A 141 -24.57 -8.73 1.09
C GLN A 141 -24.62 -10.15 0.51
N LYS A 142 -23.78 -10.43 -0.49
CA LYS A 142 -23.68 -11.74 -1.14
C LYS A 142 -22.98 -12.80 -0.27
N LEU A 143 -22.40 -12.40 0.87
CA LEU A 143 -21.76 -13.33 1.78
C LEU A 143 -22.78 -14.10 2.64
N PRO A 144 -22.47 -15.35 3.05
CA PRO A 144 -23.24 -16.06 4.05
C PRO A 144 -23.44 -15.22 5.33
N PRO A 145 -24.56 -15.38 6.07
CA PRO A 145 -24.95 -14.49 7.17
C PRO A 145 -23.85 -14.25 8.23
N ILE A 146 -23.12 -15.31 8.60
CA ILE A 146 -22.02 -15.23 9.57
C ILE A 146 -20.83 -14.42 9.02
N GLN A 147 -20.49 -14.60 7.74
CA GLN A 147 -19.41 -13.89 7.06
C GLN A 147 -19.77 -12.43 6.83
N ARG A 148 -21.02 -12.15 6.45
CA ARG A 148 -21.58 -10.80 6.34
C ARG A 148 -21.50 -10.05 7.67
N LYS A 149 -22.02 -10.65 8.75
CA LYS A 149 -21.94 -10.07 10.11
C LYS A 149 -20.49 -9.84 10.55
N ALA A 150 -19.61 -10.81 10.30
CA ALA A 150 -18.19 -10.68 10.61
C ALA A 150 -17.53 -9.49 9.89
N MET A 151 -17.84 -9.28 8.61
CA MET A 151 -17.29 -8.16 7.84
C MET A 151 -17.85 -6.81 8.28
N LEU A 152 -19.16 -6.70 8.50
CA LEU A 152 -19.79 -5.46 8.96
C LEU A 152 -19.26 -5.06 10.34
N CYS A 153 -19.15 -6.01 11.29
CA CYS A 153 -18.53 -5.75 12.59
C CYS A 153 -17.06 -5.34 12.44
N SER A 154 -16.30 -6.00 11.56
CA SER A 154 -14.89 -5.66 11.33
C SER A 154 -14.71 -4.29 10.69
N LEU A 155 -15.61 -3.87 9.79
CA LEU A 155 -15.56 -2.55 9.14
C LEU A 155 -15.93 -1.44 10.13
N LYS A 156 -17.01 -1.63 10.89
CA LYS A 156 -17.46 -0.70 11.95
C LYS A 156 -16.36 -0.40 12.97
N THR A 157 -15.52 -1.37 13.31
CA THR A 157 -14.39 -1.17 14.25
C THR A 157 -13.13 -0.54 13.65
N ARG A 158 -13.02 -0.46 12.33
CA ARG A 158 -11.79 -0.05 11.62
C ARG A 158 -11.89 1.29 10.94
N ILE A 159 -13.11 1.78 10.76
CA ILE A 159 -13.39 3.05 10.08
C ILE A 159 -13.62 4.10 11.17
N ASP A 160 -12.80 5.15 11.15
CA ASP A 160 -12.82 6.21 12.16
C ASP A 160 -14.05 7.13 11.99
N ASN A 161 -14.42 7.43 10.74
CA ASN A 161 -15.67 8.14 10.42
C ASN A 161 -16.73 7.16 9.88
N PRO A 162 -17.69 6.71 10.70
CA PRO A 162 -18.70 5.76 10.26
C PRO A 162 -19.78 6.39 9.36
N ILE A 163 -19.79 7.71 9.11
CA ILE A 163 -20.86 8.39 8.36
C ILE A 163 -20.98 7.83 6.93
N PRO A 164 -19.92 7.79 6.08
CA PRO A 164 -20.06 7.28 4.71
C PRO A 164 -20.42 5.79 4.68
N LEU A 165 -19.89 5.01 5.64
CA LEU A 165 -20.24 3.60 5.78
C LEU A 165 -21.71 3.41 6.17
N ARG A 166 -22.23 4.26 7.05
CA ARG A 166 -23.63 4.24 7.49
C ARG A 166 -24.55 4.63 6.34
N GLU A 167 -24.19 5.62 5.54
CA GLU A 167 -24.95 6.02 4.36
C GLU A 167 -25.01 4.89 3.33
N ALA A 168 -23.87 4.28 3.00
CA ALA A 168 -23.82 3.11 2.12
C ALA A 168 -24.68 1.95 2.70
N CYS A 169 -24.55 1.65 4.00
CA CYS A 169 -25.36 0.61 4.64
C CYS A 169 -26.87 0.92 4.61
N ASN A 170 -27.26 2.18 4.81
CA ASN A 170 -28.67 2.62 4.80
C ASN A 170 -29.30 2.47 3.42
N LYS A 171 -28.58 2.80 2.33
CA LYS A 171 -29.04 2.53 0.94
C LYS A 171 -29.36 1.06 0.71
N HIS A 172 -28.68 0.19 1.48
CA HIS A 172 -28.82 -1.26 1.45
C HIS A 172 -29.75 -1.83 2.53
N ASN A 173 -30.51 -0.98 3.25
CA ASN A 173 -31.38 -1.34 4.37
C ASN A 173 -30.65 -2.09 5.51
N ILE A 174 -29.36 -1.83 5.71
CA ILE A 174 -28.55 -2.39 6.78
C ILE A 174 -28.45 -1.36 7.91
N ASN A 175 -29.05 -1.68 9.06
CA ASN A 175 -28.85 -0.89 10.27
C ASN A 175 -27.47 -1.20 10.88
N LEU A 176 -26.47 -0.38 10.55
CA LEU A 176 -25.09 -0.52 11.04
C LEU A 176 -25.01 -0.40 12.57
N ASP A 177 -25.88 0.41 13.18
CA ASP A 177 -25.88 0.64 14.62
C ASP A 177 -26.36 -0.60 15.38
N ALA A 178 -27.29 -1.38 14.83
CA ALA A 178 -27.70 -2.65 15.43
C ALA A 178 -26.62 -3.75 15.39
N ILE A 179 -25.57 -3.58 14.57
CA ILE A 179 -24.53 -4.58 14.37
C ILE A 179 -23.44 -4.44 15.44
N HIS A 180 -23.31 -5.49 16.25
CA HIS A 180 -22.33 -5.57 17.33
C HIS A 180 -21.61 -6.92 17.33
N TRP A 181 -20.38 -6.91 17.86
CA TRP A 181 -19.70 -8.13 18.25
C TRP A 181 -20.51 -8.85 19.33
N PRO A 182 -20.69 -10.18 19.25
CA PRO A 182 -21.43 -10.92 20.28
C PRO A 182 -20.65 -10.90 21.60
N ALA A 183 -21.37 -10.83 22.71
CA ALA A 183 -20.78 -10.89 24.05
C ALA A 183 -20.27 -12.30 24.40
N ASN A 184 -20.85 -13.35 23.79
CA ASN A 184 -20.44 -14.73 24.03
C ASN A 184 -19.05 -15.01 23.40
N PRO A 185 -18.05 -15.44 24.19
CA PRO A 185 -16.69 -15.71 23.70
C PRO A 185 -16.61 -16.75 22.57
N ARG A 186 -17.44 -17.80 22.63
CA ARG A 186 -17.45 -18.87 21.60
C ARG A 186 -17.98 -18.36 20.27
N GLU A 187 -19.04 -17.56 20.31
CA GLU A 187 -19.60 -16.92 19.11
C GLU A 187 -18.64 -15.86 18.56
N LEU A 188 -18.02 -15.07 19.43
CA LEU A 188 -17.03 -14.07 19.05
C LEU A 188 -15.86 -14.71 18.29
N GLN A 189 -15.32 -15.82 18.80
CA GLN A 189 -14.26 -16.58 18.14
C GLN A 189 -14.69 -17.09 16.76
N LYS A 190 -15.90 -17.65 16.65
CA LYS A 190 -16.46 -18.14 15.38
C LYS A 190 -16.63 -17.03 14.34
N ILE A 191 -17.15 -15.86 14.75
CA ILE A 191 -17.32 -14.70 13.86
C ILE A 191 -15.94 -14.14 13.47
N ARG A 192 -14.99 -14.02 14.40
CA ARG A 192 -13.63 -13.55 14.10
C ARG A 192 -12.90 -14.47 13.11
N ALA A 193 -13.00 -15.79 13.27
CA ALA A 193 -12.43 -16.74 12.32
C ALA A 193 -13.02 -16.59 10.91
N SER A 194 -14.31 -16.22 10.83
CA SER A 194 -15.02 -16.01 9.57
C SER A 194 -14.59 -14.75 8.83
N VAL A 195 -13.97 -13.76 9.50
CA VAL A 195 -13.46 -12.52 8.86
C VAL A 195 -12.43 -12.84 7.78
N THR A 196 -11.50 -13.75 8.03
CA THR A 196 -10.45 -14.10 7.07
C THR A 196 -11.04 -14.74 5.81
N ILE A 197 -12.02 -15.62 5.98
CA ILE A 197 -12.72 -16.28 4.86
C ILE A 197 -13.53 -15.26 4.07
N ALA A 198 -14.26 -14.39 4.76
CA ALA A 198 -15.04 -13.34 4.13
C ALA A 198 -14.17 -12.38 3.31
N ARG A 199 -13.02 -11.94 3.86
CA ARG A 199 -12.04 -11.12 3.11
C ARG A 199 -11.51 -11.81 1.86
N LYS A 200 -11.20 -13.11 1.94
CA LYS A 200 -10.76 -13.88 0.77
C LYS A 200 -11.82 -13.90 -0.33
N LYS A 201 -13.11 -14.04 0.02
CA LYS A 201 -14.20 -14.00 -0.95
C LYS A 201 -14.40 -12.61 -1.55
N LEU A 202 -14.26 -11.56 -0.75
CA LEU A 202 -14.36 -10.17 -1.23
C LEU A 202 -13.21 -9.78 -2.16
N ARG A 203 -12.03 -10.41 -2.06
CA ARG A 203 -10.93 -10.20 -3.02
C ARG A 203 -11.23 -10.68 -4.45
N LEU A 204 -12.19 -11.59 -4.60
CA LEU A 204 -12.60 -12.12 -5.90
C LEU A 204 -13.72 -11.31 -6.54
N VAL A 205 -14.25 -10.32 -5.81
CA VAL A 205 -15.15 -9.34 -6.39
C VAL A 205 -14.27 -8.42 -7.22
N PRO A 206 -14.48 -8.33 -8.54
CA PRO A 206 -13.69 -7.44 -9.38
C PRO A 206 -13.74 -6.04 -8.77
N ALA A 207 -12.58 -5.39 -8.64
CA ALA A 207 -12.57 -3.95 -8.53
C ALA A 207 -13.42 -3.43 -9.70
N LEU A 208 -14.43 -2.60 -9.42
CA LEU A 208 -15.18 -1.89 -10.44
C LEU A 208 -14.17 -1.03 -11.20
N ALA A 209 -13.59 -1.61 -12.24
CA ALA A 209 -12.68 -0.96 -13.15
C ALA A 209 -13.49 -0.63 -14.40
N GLY A 210 -13.76 0.66 -14.56
CA GLY A 210 -14.20 1.26 -15.81
C GLY A 210 -15.67 1.03 -16.15
N SER A 211 -16.50 2.03 -15.84
CA SER A 211 -17.60 2.44 -16.72
C SER A 211 -17.31 3.87 -17.14
#